data_AF-A0A8J6TK36-F1
#
_entry.id   AF-A0A8J6TK36-F1
#
_cell.length_a   1.000
_cell.length_b   1.000
_cell.length_c   1.000
_cell.angle_alpha   90.00
_cell.angle_beta   90.00
_cell.angle_gamma   90.00
#
_symmetry.space_group_name_H-M   'P 1'
#
loop_
_entity.id
_entity.type
_entity.pdbx_description
1 polymer ?
#
loop_
_entity_poly.entity_id
_entity_poly.type
_entity_poly.pdbx_seq_one_letter_code
_entity_poly.pdbx_strand_id
1 'polypeptide(L)' 'YYDDLWNTINLRNDEYQFQDGLFMLTVPSFNELVIREAILNAVSHRDYRHAGSVFIKQYPAKTPALTKADPFLLK' A
#
# COMPACT_ATOMS: atom_id res chain seq x y z
N TYR A 1 -6.71 -13.46 14.50
CA TYR A 1 -7.37 -12.15 14.34
C TYR A 1 -6.50 -11.16 13.57
N TYR A 2 -5.30 -10.81 14.05
CA TYR A 2 -4.40 -9.92 13.28
C TYR A 2 -3.97 -10.55 11.96
N ASP A 3 -3.56 -11.81 11.97
CA ASP A 3 -3.14 -12.54 10.76
C ASP A 3 -4.28 -12.62 9.73
N ASP A 4 -5.52 -12.84 10.18
CA ASP A 4 -6.70 -12.90 9.31
C ASP A 4 -7.00 -11.55 8.66
N LEU A 5 -6.83 -10.44 9.41
CA LEU A 5 -7.01 -9.08 8.91
C LEU A 5 -5.94 -8.73 7.88
N TRP A 6 -4.68 -9.07 8.17
CA TRP A 6 -3.58 -8.89 7.23
C TRP A 6 -3.79 -9.73 5.98
N ASN A 7 -4.14 -11.02 6.11
CA ASN A 7 -4.44 -11.89 4.97
C ASN A 7 -5.55 -11.29 4.10
N THR A 8 -6.61 -10.75 4.70
CA THR A 8 -7.71 -10.11 3.96
C THR A 8 -7.27 -8.87 3.19
N ILE A 9 -6.39 -8.05 3.79
CA ILE A 9 -5.83 -6.85 3.17
C ILE A 9 -4.85 -7.23 2.06
N ASN A 10 -4.03 -8.24 2.30
CA ASN A 10 -2.97 -8.69 1.41
C ASN A 10 -3.50 -9.40 0.15
N LEU A 11 -4.72 -9.97 0.20
CA LEU A 11 -5.40 -10.51 -0.99
C LEU A 11 -5.58 -9.50 -2.13
N ARG A 12 -5.53 -8.20 -1.83
CA ARG A 12 -5.62 -7.10 -2.82
C ARG A 12 -4.37 -6.23 -2.84
N ASN A 13 -3.23 -6.78 -2.39
CA ASN A 13 -1.96 -6.08 -2.42
C ASN A 13 -1.32 -6.29 -3.79
N ASP A 14 -1.59 -5.36 -4.71
CA ASP A 14 -0.98 -5.39 -6.03
C ASP A 14 0.53 -5.23 -5.91
N GLU A 15 1.29 -5.97 -6.70
CA GLU A 15 2.75 -5.85 -6.75
C GLU A 15 3.17 -5.02 -7.95
N TYR A 16 4.04 -4.03 -7.71
CA TYR A 16 4.65 -3.25 -8.76
C TYR A 16 6.04 -3.79 -9.06
N GLN A 17 6.31 -3.98 -10.35
CA GLN A 17 7.65 -4.31 -10.81
C GLN A 17 8.38 -3.01 -11.18
N PHE A 18 9.47 -2.74 -10.47
CA PHE A 18 10.36 -1.61 -10.71
C PHE A 18 11.70 -2.12 -11.26
N GLN A 19 12.16 -1.54 -12.37
CA GLN A 19 13.48 -1.86 -12.91
C GLN A 19 14.51 -0.88 -12.34
N ASP A 20 15.43 -1.37 -11.52
CA ASP A 20 16.57 -0.61 -11.02
C ASP A 20 17.86 -1.13 -11.70
N GLY A 21 18.27 -0.44 -12.77
CA GLY A 21 19.42 -0.83 -13.59
C GLY A 21 19.28 -2.22 -14.20
N LEU A 22 20.08 -3.17 -13.69
CA LEU A 22 20.15 -4.57 -14.15
C LEU A 22 19.17 -5.51 -13.41
N PHE A 23 18.50 -5.04 -12.35
CA PHE A 23 17.64 -5.87 -11.51
C PHE A 23 16.17 -5.44 -11.62
N MET A 24 15.28 -6.43 -11.59
CA MET A 24 13.84 -6.21 -11.50
C MET A 24 13.41 -6.46 -10.06
N LEU A 25 12.94 -5.41 -9.39
CA LEU A 25 12.48 -5.44 -8.01
C LEU A 25 10.95 -5.51 -8.00
N THR A 26 10.41 -6.47 -7.28
CA THR A 26 8.98 -6.55 -7.02
C THR A 26 8.70 -5.89 -5.67
N VAL A 27 7.94 -4.79 -5.68
CA VAL A 27 7.57 -4.05 -4.48
C VAL A 27 6.06 -4.13 -4.30
N PRO A 28 5.55 -4.65 -3.18
CA PRO A 28 4.12 -4.65 -2.90
C PRO A 28 3.60 -3.22 -2.69
N SER A 29 2.35 -2.97 -3.11
CA SER A 29 1.68 -1.67 -2.93
C SER A 29 1.59 -1.24 -1.47
N PHE A 30 1.44 -2.21 -0.57
CA PHE A 30 1.25 -2.00 0.85
C PHE A 30 2.27 -2.79 1.67
N ASN A 31 2.84 -2.12 2.68
CA ASN A 31 3.73 -2.72 3.67
C ASN A 31 2.93 -3.14 4.91
N GLU A 32 3.11 -4.38 5.36
CA GLU A 32 2.44 -4.94 6.53
C GLU A 32 2.62 -4.07 7.79
N LEU A 33 3.86 -3.66 8.09
CA LEU A 33 4.17 -2.89 9.30
C LEU A 33 3.45 -1.53 9.30
N VAL A 34 3.39 -0.89 8.13
CA VAL A 34 2.71 0.41 7.97
C VAL A 34 1.21 0.26 8.18
N ILE A 35 0.60 -0.77 7.59
CA ILE A 35 -0.84 -1.04 7.75
C ILE A 35 -1.18 -1.41 9.20
N ARG A 36 -0.35 -2.22 9.85
CA ARG A 36 -0.50 -2.57 11.26
C ARG A 36 -0.55 -1.34 12.15
N GLU A 37 0.42 -0.44 11.97
CA GLU A 37 0.52 0.76 12.78
C GLU A 37 -0.63 1.73 12.49
N ALA A 38 -1.06 1.84 11.23
CA ALA A 38 -2.22 2.63 10.86
C ALA A 38 -3.51 2.12 11.54
N ILE A 39 -3.71 0.80 11.59
CA ILE A 39 -4.85 0.18 12.28
C ILE A 39 -4.77 0.42 13.79
N LEU A 40 -3.59 0.23 14.38
CA LEU A 40 -3.37 0.44 15.81
C LEU A 40 -3.69 1.89 16.20
N ASN A 41 -3.22 2.84 15.40
CA ASN A 41 -3.51 4.27 15.60
C ASN A 41 -5.00 4.58 15.42
N ALA A 42 -5.66 4.00 14.41
CA ALA A 42 -7.09 4.21 14.19
C ALA A 42 -7.95 3.68 15.36
N VAL A 43 -7.58 2.54 15.96
CA VAL A 43 -8.27 1.98 17.13
C VAL A 43 -7.94 2.77 18.39
N SER A 44 -6.67 3.15 18.58
CA SER A 44 -6.20 3.84 19.79
C SER A 44 -6.80 5.24 19.93
N HIS A 45 -6.93 5.95 18.81
CA HIS A 45 -7.48 7.30 18.77
C HIS A 45 -8.99 7.36 18.52
N ARG A 46 -9.68 6.21 18.51
CA ARG A 46 -11.13 6.18 18.36
C ARG A 46 -11.81 6.78 19.59
N ASP A 47 -12.74 7.71 19.37
CA ASP A 47 -13.67 8.13 20.42
C ASP A 47 -14.72 7.03 20.64
N TYR A 48 -14.50 6.21 21.68
CA TYR A 48 -15.38 5.09 22.04
C TYR A 48 -16.79 5.50 22.48
N ARG A 49 -17.04 6.80 22.68
CA ARG A 49 -18.39 7.32 22.97
C ARG A 49 -19.27 7.33 21.72
N HIS A 50 -18.69 7.20 20.53
CA HIS A 50 -19.41 7.08 19.27
C HIS A 50 -19.44 5.62 18.79
N ALA A 51 -20.65 5.09 18.55
CA ALA A 51 -20.86 3.69 18.15
C ALA A 51 -20.37 3.34 16.72
N GLY A 52 -19.76 4.28 15.98
CA GLY A 52 -19.34 4.09 14.60
C GLY A 52 -18.05 3.27 14.47
N SER A 53 -18.02 2.30 13.55
CA SER A 53 -16.87 1.40 13.30
C SER A 53 -15.69 2.06 12.57
N VAL A 54 -14.50 1.46 12.69
CA VAL A 54 -13.33 1.84 11.86
C VAL A 54 -13.48 1.20 10.48
N PHE A 55 -13.43 2.00 9.42
CA PHE A 55 -13.52 1.53 8.04
C PHE A 55 -12.19 1.72 7.32
N ILE A 56 -11.69 0.65 6.70
CA ILE A 56 -10.49 0.67 5.84
C ILE A 56 -10.98 0.56 4.38
N LYS A 57 -10.64 1.54 3.54
CA LYS A 57 -10.97 1.53 2.11
C LYS A 57 -9.68 1.39 1.32
N GLN A 58 -9.58 0.34 0.51
CA GLN A 58 -8.50 0.13 -0.45
C GLN A 58 -8.94 0.66 -1.81
N TYR A 59 -8.07 1.43 -2.46
CA TYR A 59 -8.32 1.97 -3.80
C TYR A 59 -7.24 1.45 -4.75
N PRO A 60 -7.59 0.65 -5.77
CA PRO A 60 -6.63 0.26 -6.80
C PRO A 60 -6.29 1.48 -7.65
N ALA A 61 -4.99 1.81 -7.66
CA ALA A 61 -4.32 2.79 -8.51
C ALA A 61 -4.58 4.30 -8.26
N LYS A 62 -3.55 4.96 -7.71
CA LYS A 62 -2.95 6.13 -8.37
C LYS A 62 -1.89 5.57 -9.31
N THR A 63 -2.17 5.50 -10.60
CA THR A 63 -1.15 5.22 -11.62
C THR A 63 -0.07 6.29 -11.52
N PRO A 64 1.22 5.96 -11.30
CA PRO A 64 2.30 6.82 -11.76
C PRO A 64 2.40 6.63 -13.28
N ALA A 65 1.36 7.07 -13.99
CA ALA A 65 1.53 7.43 -15.39
C ALA A 65 2.27 8.76 -15.40
N LEU A 66 3.20 8.93 -16.35
CA LEU A 66 4.11 10.07 -16.57
C LEU A 66 5.37 9.99 -15.69
N THR A 67 6.59 9.75 -16.18
CA THR A 67 7.13 9.82 -17.54
C THR A 67 8.45 9.06 -17.52
N LYS A 68 8.56 7.97 -18.28
CA LYS A 68 9.88 7.44 -18.65
C LYS A 68 10.44 8.40 -19.71
N ALA A 69 11.06 9.49 -19.25
CA ALA A 69 11.97 10.25 -20.10
C ALA A 69 13.26 9.44 -20.13
N ASP A 70 13.44 8.64 -21.16
CA ASP A 70 14.71 7.97 -21.45
C ASP A 70 15.80 9.05 -21.59
N PRO A 71 16.84 9.09 -20.74
CA PRO A 71 17.90 10.11 -20.84
C PRO A 71 18.87 9.92 -22.01
N PHE A 72 18.65 8.93 -22.88
CA PHE A 72 19.65 8.45 -23.85
C PHE A 72 19.35 8.78 -25.32
N LEU A 73 18.44 9.72 -25.60
CA LEU A 73 18.07 10.11 -26.97
C LEU A 73 18.32 11.58 -27.31
N LEU A 74 19.45 12.13 -26.85
CA LEU A 74 20.08 13.32 -27.44
C LEU A 74 21.57 13.04 -27.63
N LYS A 75 21.91 12.55 -28.83
CA LYS A 75 23.22 12.75 -29.44
C LYS A 75 23.28 14.14 -30.05
#